data_AF-A0A9J6Q3P6-F1
#
_entry.id   AF-A0A9J6Q3P6-F1
#
_cell.length_a   1.000
_cell.length_b   1.000
_cell.length_c   1.000
_cell.angle_alpha   90.00
_cell.angle_beta   90.00
_cell.angle_gamma   90.00
#
_symmetry.space_group_name_H-M   'P 1'
#
loop_
_entity.id
_entity.type
_entity.pdbx_description
1 polymer ?
#
loop_
_entity_poly.entity_id
_entity_poly.type
_entity_poly.pdbx_seq_one_letter_code
_entity_poly.pdbx_strand_id
1 'polypeptide(L)'
;MKELMVVAIGGNSIIKDNASQSIEHQAQAVKAVAESVLEMLASDYDIVLTHGNGPQVGLDLRRAEIAHEREGLPLTPLANCVADTQGGIGYLIQQALNNKLAARGEQKAVTVVTQVEVDKNDPGFAQPTKPIGAFFSEAQRDELQRAHPDWHFVEDAGRGYRRVVASPQPVRIVEADAIKALTQKGFVVIGAGGGGIPVVRSAEGDYQSVDAVIDKDLSTALLAREINANVLVITTGVEKVCVNFGKPNQQALDTVNVAQMTRYVEEGHFPAGSMLPKIAASLEFLHYGGSRVIITSPECLPAALRGETGTHIVNA
;
A
#
# COMPACT_ATOMS: atom_id res chain seq x y z
N MET A 1 2.56 7.77 26.98
CA MET A 1 2.87 6.75 25.96
C MET A 1 3.09 7.50 24.66
N LYS A 2 4.06 7.07 23.86
CA LYS A 2 4.26 7.60 22.50
C LYS A 2 2.99 7.33 21.68
N GLU A 3 2.66 8.24 20.78
CA GLU A 3 1.58 7.98 19.82
C GLU A 3 2.06 6.95 18.79
N LEU A 4 1.19 6.01 18.44
CA LEU A 4 1.45 5.02 17.41
C LEU A 4 1.01 5.56 16.05
N MET A 5 1.94 5.60 15.12
CA MET A 5 1.75 6.05 13.76
C MET A 5 1.90 4.89 12.77
N VAL A 6 0.93 4.74 11.87
CA VAL A 6 1.04 3.83 10.73
C VAL A 6 1.23 4.64 9.46
N VAL A 7 2.28 4.32 8.68
CA VAL A 7 2.66 5.05 7.47
C VAL A 7 2.58 4.15 6.25
N ALA A 8 1.69 4.47 5.32
CA ALA A 8 1.59 3.84 4.01
C ALA A 8 2.54 4.47 2.99
N ILE A 9 3.62 3.78 2.66
CA ILE A 9 4.59 4.20 1.64
C ILE A 9 4.06 3.84 0.24
N GLY A 10 3.94 4.83 -0.65
CA GLY A 10 3.51 4.63 -2.04
C GLY A 10 4.44 3.68 -2.82
N GLY A 11 3.90 2.87 -3.74
CA GLY A 11 4.73 2.01 -4.61
C GLY A 11 5.71 2.82 -5.48
N ASN A 12 5.29 4.03 -5.89
CA ASN A 12 6.11 4.98 -6.65
C ASN A 12 7.30 5.53 -5.85
N SER A 13 7.30 5.36 -4.52
CA SER A 13 8.44 5.73 -3.67
C SER A 13 9.58 4.72 -3.75
N ILE A 14 9.33 3.51 -4.29
CA ILE A 14 10.32 2.44 -4.39
C ILE A 14 10.76 2.23 -5.85
N ILE A 15 9.83 2.19 -6.80
CA ILE A 15 10.12 2.25 -8.24
C ILE A 15 9.53 3.55 -8.79
N LYS A 16 10.40 4.49 -9.18
CA LYS A 16 10.00 5.83 -9.62
C LYS A 16 9.50 5.87 -11.07
N ASP A 17 10.12 5.06 -11.93
CA ASP A 17 9.83 4.98 -13.36
C ASP A 17 10.33 3.66 -13.97
N ASN A 18 10.05 3.44 -15.26
CA ASN A 18 10.46 2.23 -15.98
C ASN A 18 11.98 2.08 -16.15
N ALA A 19 12.76 3.16 -16.06
CA ALA A 19 14.22 3.09 -16.11
C ALA A 19 14.82 2.68 -14.75
N SER A 20 14.05 2.81 -13.66
CA SER A 20 14.48 2.63 -12.29
C SER A 20 13.94 1.35 -11.64
N GLN A 21 13.82 0.27 -12.41
CA GLN A 21 13.25 -1.00 -11.94
C GLN A 21 14.27 -1.93 -11.24
N SER A 22 15.57 -1.68 -11.39
CA SER A 22 16.61 -2.54 -10.82
C SER A 22 16.62 -2.53 -9.29
N ILE A 23 17.15 -3.59 -8.68
CA ILE A 23 17.23 -3.69 -7.21
C ILE A 23 18.10 -2.56 -6.64
N GLU A 24 19.14 -2.13 -7.34
CA GLU A 24 20.01 -1.02 -6.92
C GLU A 24 19.25 0.31 -6.88
N HIS A 25 18.39 0.57 -7.87
CA HIS A 25 17.54 1.77 -7.88
C HIS A 25 16.53 1.73 -6.74
N GLN A 26 15.90 0.58 -6.49
CA GLN A 26 14.98 0.38 -5.36
C GLN A 26 15.70 0.57 -4.02
N ALA A 27 16.90 0.01 -3.87
CA ALA A 27 17.75 0.17 -2.69
C ALA A 27 18.14 1.64 -2.45
N GLN A 28 18.38 2.41 -3.51
CA GLN A 28 18.63 3.84 -3.41
C GLN A 28 17.36 4.61 -3.03
N ALA A 29 16.21 4.23 -3.58
CA ALA A 29 14.93 4.88 -3.30
C ALA A 29 14.50 4.71 -1.83
N VAL A 30 14.66 3.51 -1.25
CA VAL A 30 14.30 3.26 0.16
C VAL A 30 15.19 4.02 1.17
N LYS A 31 16.37 4.54 0.77
CA LYS A 31 17.18 5.39 1.65
C LYS A 31 16.46 6.69 1.99
N ALA A 32 15.75 7.29 1.02
CA ALA A 32 14.96 8.49 1.25
C ALA A 32 13.80 8.20 2.21
N VAL A 33 13.14 7.05 2.04
CA VAL A 33 12.11 6.57 2.97
C VAL A 33 12.68 6.43 4.39
N ALA A 34 13.85 5.80 4.53
CA ALA A 34 14.51 5.65 5.83
C ALA A 34 14.83 7.01 6.47
N GLU A 35 15.26 8.00 5.70
CA GLU A 35 15.50 9.36 6.19
C GLU A 35 14.23 10.02 6.73
N SER A 36 13.12 9.95 6.00
CA SER A 36 11.83 10.46 6.49
C SER A 36 11.36 9.78 7.78
N VAL A 37 11.56 8.46 7.91
CA VAL A 37 11.20 7.71 9.11
C VAL A 37 12.06 8.11 10.31
N LEU A 38 13.34 8.40 10.11
CA LEU A 38 14.22 8.86 11.21
C LEU A 38 13.80 10.23 11.77
N GLU A 39 13.21 11.09 10.95
CA GLU A 39 12.66 12.37 11.40
C GLU A 39 11.36 12.17 12.21
N MET A 40 10.52 11.20 11.82
CA MET A 40 9.35 10.80 12.61
C MET A 40 9.76 10.24 13.98
N LEU A 41 10.78 9.36 14.02
CA LEU A 41 11.28 8.79 15.28
C LEU A 41 11.85 9.87 16.21
N ALA A 42 12.45 10.92 15.65
CA ALA A 42 12.91 12.07 16.41
C ALA A 42 11.76 12.89 17.01
N SER A 43 10.54 12.75 16.46
CA SER A 43 9.31 13.39 16.94
C SER A 43 8.53 12.54 17.96
N ASP A 44 9.16 11.50 18.51
CA ASP A 44 8.66 10.66 19.61
C ASP A 44 7.42 9.79 19.28
N TYR A 45 7.31 9.30 18.04
CA TYR A 45 6.30 8.31 17.62
C TYR A 45 6.84 6.87 17.67
N ASP A 46 5.95 5.92 17.97
CA ASP A 46 6.12 4.52 17.59
C ASP A 46 5.62 4.33 16.17
N ILE A 47 6.33 3.55 15.33
CA ILE A 47 6.10 3.53 13.89
C ILE A 47 5.87 2.12 13.38
N VAL A 48 4.80 1.97 12.61
CA VAL A 48 4.56 0.83 11.71
C VAL A 48 4.54 1.34 10.27
N LEU A 49 5.26 0.66 9.40
CA LEU A 49 5.33 0.97 7.97
C LEU A 49 4.57 -0.09 7.18
N THR A 50 3.81 0.34 6.19
CA THR A 50 3.32 -0.50 5.11
C THR A 50 3.83 0.04 3.78
N HIS A 51 3.76 -0.74 2.71
CA HIS A 51 4.18 -0.29 1.39
C HIS A 51 3.31 -0.88 0.29
N GLY A 52 3.30 -0.25 -0.88
CA GLY A 52 2.81 -0.88 -2.11
C GLY A 52 3.83 -1.82 -2.73
N ASN A 53 3.39 -2.70 -3.63
CA ASN A 53 4.26 -3.61 -4.38
C ASN A 53 3.89 -3.72 -5.87
N GLY A 54 2.98 -2.89 -6.38
CA GLY A 54 2.39 -3.06 -7.73
C GLY A 54 3.40 -3.27 -8.86
N PRO A 55 4.42 -2.40 -9.02
CA PRO A 55 5.46 -2.61 -10.01
C PRO A 55 6.31 -3.87 -9.75
N GLN A 56 6.65 -4.16 -8.48
CA GLN A 56 7.50 -5.29 -8.09
C GLN A 56 6.80 -6.63 -8.32
N VAL A 57 5.56 -6.78 -7.87
CA VAL A 57 4.78 -8.02 -8.06
C VAL A 57 4.53 -8.28 -9.54
N GLY A 58 4.37 -7.20 -10.33
CA GLY A 58 4.29 -7.30 -11.78
C GLY A 58 5.57 -7.83 -12.44
N LEU A 59 6.74 -7.42 -11.94
CA LEU A 59 8.03 -7.95 -12.42
C LEU A 59 8.24 -9.41 -12.02
N ASP A 60 7.82 -9.81 -10.83
CA ASP A 60 7.95 -11.20 -10.37
C ASP A 60 7.05 -12.15 -11.16
N LEU A 61 5.79 -11.75 -11.42
CA LEU A 61 4.91 -12.48 -12.34
C LEU A 61 5.54 -12.61 -13.72
N ARG A 62 6.07 -11.52 -14.28
CA ARG A 62 6.71 -11.52 -15.60
C ARG A 62 7.91 -12.45 -15.67
N ARG A 63 8.72 -12.51 -14.61
CA ARG A 63 9.86 -13.43 -14.51
C ARG A 63 9.38 -14.89 -14.49
N ALA A 64 8.34 -15.19 -13.71
CA ALA A 64 7.75 -16.52 -13.64
C ALA A 64 7.17 -16.97 -15.00
N GLU A 65 6.44 -16.09 -15.69
CA GLU A 65 5.91 -16.34 -17.04
C GLU A 65 7.03 -16.65 -18.04
N ILE A 66 8.06 -15.81 -18.11
CA ILE A 66 9.20 -16.02 -19.02
C ILE A 66 9.92 -17.33 -18.70
N ALA A 67 10.14 -17.64 -17.42
CA ALA A 67 10.81 -18.86 -17.00
C ALA A 67 10.00 -20.12 -17.35
N HIS A 68 8.66 -20.05 -17.20
CA HIS A 68 7.76 -21.11 -17.64
C HIS A 68 7.84 -21.33 -19.16
N GLU A 69 7.75 -20.26 -19.95
CA GLU A 69 7.80 -20.33 -21.42
C GLU A 69 9.14 -20.85 -21.95
N ARG A 70 10.25 -20.46 -21.33
CA ARG A 70 11.61 -20.76 -21.82
C ARG A 70 12.15 -22.10 -21.34
N GLU A 71 11.87 -22.45 -20.09
CA GLU A 71 12.51 -23.58 -19.39
C GLU A 71 11.51 -24.61 -18.85
N GLY A 72 10.19 -24.36 -18.98
CA GLY A 72 9.15 -25.25 -18.46
C GLY A 72 9.02 -25.26 -16.93
N LEU A 73 9.55 -24.25 -16.25
CA LEU A 73 9.42 -24.12 -14.79
C LEU A 73 7.94 -23.90 -14.39
N PRO A 74 7.49 -24.35 -13.20
CA PRO A 74 6.14 -24.06 -12.73
C PRO A 74 5.88 -22.55 -12.61
N LEU A 75 4.66 -22.12 -12.93
CA LEU A 75 4.23 -20.75 -12.66
C LEU A 75 4.18 -20.48 -11.16
N THR A 76 4.60 -19.28 -10.76
CA THR A 76 4.48 -18.81 -9.38
C THR A 76 3.09 -18.18 -9.19
N PRO A 77 2.28 -18.65 -8.23
CA PRO A 77 0.98 -18.04 -7.92
C PRO A 77 1.11 -16.58 -7.49
N LEU A 78 0.08 -15.78 -7.73
CA LEU A 78 0.11 -14.35 -7.42
C LEU A 78 0.34 -14.10 -5.92
N ALA A 79 -0.33 -14.87 -5.07
CA ALA A 79 -0.15 -14.80 -3.62
C ALA A 79 1.32 -15.03 -3.20
N ASN A 80 2.03 -15.95 -3.86
CA ASN A 80 3.45 -16.17 -3.61
C ASN A 80 4.31 -15.00 -4.10
N CYS A 81 4.00 -14.41 -5.26
CA CYS A 81 4.67 -13.18 -5.69
C CYS A 81 4.44 -12.03 -4.71
N VAL A 82 3.24 -11.92 -4.11
CA VAL A 82 3.00 -10.95 -3.03
C VAL A 82 3.87 -11.25 -1.81
N ALA A 83 3.98 -12.52 -1.39
CA ALA A 83 4.86 -12.91 -0.29
C ALA A 83 6.34 -12.60 -0.57
N ASP A 84 6.83 -12.93 -1.76
CA ASP A 84 8.20 -12.66 -2.20
C ASP A 84 8.50 -11.15 -2.20
N THR A 85 7.56 -10.33 -2.69
CA THR A 85 7.72 -8.88 -2.67
C THR A 85 7.64 -8.27 -1.28
N GLN A 86 6.91 -8.86 -0.33
CA GLN A 86 7.00 -8.45 1.08
C GLN A 86 8.40 -8.70 1.64
N GLY A 87 8.97 -9.88 1.38
CA GLY A 87 10.32 -10.21 1.80
C GLY A 87 11.37 -9.32 1.15
N GLY A 88 11.32 -9.16 -0.17
CA GLY A 88 12.28 -8.37 -0.95
C GLY A 88 12.26 -6.88 -0.62
N ILE A 89 11.07 -6.25 -0.63
CA ILE A 89 10.93 -4.83 -0.31
C ILE A 89 11.19 -4.60 1.18
N GLY A 90 10.61 -5.43 2.05
CA GLY A 90 10.80 -5.34 3.49
C GLY A 90 12.27 -5.46 3.89
N TYR A 91 13.03 -6.37 3.26
CA TYR A 91 14.48 -6.45 3.42
C TYR A 91 15.19 -5.13 3.08
N LEU A 92 14.88 -4.52 1.93
CA LEU A 92 15.52 -3.26 1.52
C LEU A 92 15.22 -2.12 2.51
N ILE A 93 13.95 -1.98 2.92
CA ILE A 93 13.54 -0.97 3.90
C ILE A 93 14.20 -1.23 5.26
N GLN A 94 14.13 -2.48 5.74
CA GLN A 94 14.71 -2.92 7.01
C GLN A 94 16.23 -2.66 7.04
N GLN A 95 16.94 -2.99 5.97
CA GLN A 95 18.38 -2.74 5.87
C GLN A 95 18.70 -1.24 5.88
N ALA A 96 17.97 -0.45 5.09
CA ALA A 96 18.17 1.00 5.03
C ALA A 96 17.93 1.68 6.38
N LEU A 97 16.85 1.28 7.09
CA LEU A 97 16.54 1.75 8.43
C LEU A 97 17.61 1.32 9.44
N ASN A 98 17.95 0.04 9.49
CA ASN A 98 18.94 -0.49 10.45
C ASN A 98 20.31 0.19 10.30
N ASN A 99 20.75 0.45 9.08
CA ASN A 99 22.01 1.15 8.83
C ASN A 99 22.03 2.57 9.44
N LYS A 100 20.88 3.24 9.48
CA LYS A 100 20.77 4.58 10.06
C LYS A 100 20.47 4.56 11.56
N LEU A 101 19.65 3.61 12.01
CA LEU A 101 19.32 3.41 13.43
C LEU A 101 20.52 2.96 14.25
N ALA A 102 21.45 2.20 13.66
CA ALA A 102 22.68 1.75 14.33
C ALA A 102 23.51 2.93 14.89
N ALA A 103 23.45 4.12 14.27
CA ALA A 103 24.12 5.32 14.76
C ALA A 103 23.40 5.98 15.96
N ARG A 104 22.16 5.57 16.26
CA ARG A 104 21.26 6.17 17.27
C ARG A 104 20.92 5.23 18.44
N GLY A 105 21.43 3.99 18.45
CA GLY A 105 21.23 3.03 19.55
C GLY A 105 20.80 1.63 19.08
N GLU A 106 20.09 0.89 19.94
CA GLU A 106 19.70 -0.52 19.73
C GLU A 106 18.35 -0.71 19.01
N GLN A 107 17.66 0.38 18.61
CA GLN A 107 16.40 0.28 17.90
C GLN A 107 16.61 -0.40 16.53
N LYS A 108 15.76 -1.39 16.21
CA LYS A 108 15.84 -2.13 14.94
C LYS A 108 14.51 -2.11 14.21
N ALA A 109 14.60 -2.18 12.89
CA ALA A 109 13.50 -2.47 12.00
C ALA A 109 13.32 -3.98 11.83
N VAL A 110 12.08 -4.43 11.71
CA VAL A 110 11.71 -5.83 11.45
C VAL A 110 10.58 -5.91 10.45
N THR A 111 10.72 -6.76 9.45
CA THR A 111 9.66 -7.08 8.48
C THR A 111 8.88 -8.30 8.93
N VAL A 112 7.55 -8.20 8.94
CA VAL A 112 6.62 -9.29 9.23
C VAL A 112 5.91 -9.67 7.95
N VAL A 113 6.12 -10.90 7.47
CA VAL A 113 5.29 -11.47 6.40
C VAL A 113 3.85 -11.50 6.90
N THR A 114 2.94 -10.88 6.14
CA THR A 114 1.59 -10.57 6.59
C THR A 114 0.55 -11.13 5.62
N GLN A 115 -0.37 -11.92 6.16
CA GLN A 115 -1.58 -12.39 5.51
C GLN A 115 -2.76 -11.48 5.88
N VAL A 116 -3.68 -11.31 4.94
CA VAL A 116 -4.88 -10.51 5.11
C VAL A 116 -6.08 -11.32 4.68
N GLU A 117 -6.96 -11.56 5.64
CA GLU A 117 -8.21 -12.27 5.43
C GLU A 117 -9.15 -11.42 4.57
N VAL A 118 -9.80 -12.04 3.59
CA VAL A 118 -10.82 -11.44 2.72
C VAL A 118 -12.06 -12.32 2.68
N ASP A 119 -13.22 -11.76 2.37
CA ASP A 119 -14.43 -12.56 2.19
C ASP A 119 -14.36 -13.34 0.86
N LYS A 120 -14.54 -14.67 0.92
CA LYS A 120 -14.61 -15.53 -0.26
C LYS A 120 -15.73 -15.15 -1.23
N ASN A 121 -16.77 -14.46 -0.74
CA ASN A 121 -17.91 -14.00 -1.53
C ASN A 121 -17.79 -12.51 -1.91
N ASP A 122 -16.63 -11.88 -1.72
CA ASP A 122 -16.44 -10.47 -2.06
C ASP A 122 -16.79 -10.22 -3.54
N PRO A 123 -17.63 -9.20 -3.85
CA PRO A 123 -18.02 -8.88 -5.23
C PRO A 123 -16.84 -8.61 -6.17
N GLY A 124 -15.70 -8.18 -5.64
CA GLY A 124 -14.46 -7.94 -6.39
C GLY A 124 -13.90 -9.18 -7.06
N PHE A 125 -14.26 -10.40 -6.63
CA PHE A 125 -13.92 -11.63 -7.34
C PHE A 125 -14.71 -11.80 -8.64
N ALA A 126 -15.97 -11.32 -8.68
CA ALA A 126 -16.80 -11.37 -9.87
C ALA A 126 -16.47 -10.23 -10.86
N GLN A 127 -15.87 -9.13 -10.39
CA GLN A 127 -15.49 -7.97 -11.22
C GLN A 127 -14.04 -7.55 -10.94
N PRO A 128 -13.05 -8.25 -11.53
CA PRO A 128 -11.64 -7.89 -11.44
C PRO A 128 -11.39 -6.48 -12.00
N THR A 129 -10.82 -5.59 -11.20
CA THR A 129 -10.56 -4.19 -11.58
C THR A 129 -9.13 -3.76 -11.35
N LYS A 130 -8.34 -4.49 -10.56
CA LYS A 130 -7.02 -4.06 -10.12
C LYS A 130 -5.95 -4.43 -11.15
N PRO A 131 -5.30 -3.47 -11.83
CA PRO A 131 -4.33 -3.79 -12.86
C PRO A 131 -3.00 -4.24 -12.25
N ILE A 132 -2.48 -5.35 -12.77
CA ILE A 132 -1.22 -5.99 -12.37
C ILE A 132 -0.31 -6.19 -13.59
N GLY A 133 0.98 -6.43 -13.33
CA GLY A 133 1.92 -6.79 -14.38
C GLY A 133 2.24 -5.67 -15.37
N ALA A 134 2.84 -6.09 -16.49
CA ALA A 134 3.29 -5.24 -17.59
C ALA A 134 2.13 -4.69 -18.44
N PHE A 135 2.45 -3.71 -19.29
CA PHE A 135 1.57 -3.27 -20.37
C PHE A 135 1.72 -4.19 -21.59
N PHE A 136 0.60 -4.52 -22.20
CA PHE A 136 0.48 -5.35 -23.39
C PHE A 136 -0.07 -4.52 -24.55
N SER A 137 0.44 -4.74 -25.76
CA SER A 137 -0.25 -4.29 -26.97
C SER A 137 -1.58 -5.03 -27.13
N GLU A 138 -2.47 -4.49 -27.96
CA GLU A 138 -3.75 -5.15 -28.29
C GLU A 138 -3.56 -6.59 -28.80
N ALA A 139 -2.61 -6.79 -29.72
CA ALA A 139 -2.30 -8.11 -30.28
C ALA A 139 -1.80 -9.10 -29.21
N GLN A 140 -0.93 -8.66 -28.30
CA GLN A 140 -0.46 -9.51 -27.18
C GLN A 140 -1.58 -9.83 -26.20
N ARG A 141 -2.45 -8.85 -25.90
CA ARG A 141 -3.63 -9.06 -25.05
C ARG A 141 -4.56 -10.11 -25.68
N ASP A 142 -4.82 -10.05 -26.98
CA ASP A 142 -5.67 -11.02 -27.68
C ASP A 142 -5.06 -12.43 -27.72
N GLU A 143 -3.74 -12.54 -27.80
CA GLU A 143 -3.02 -13.81 -27.71
C GLU A 143 -3.12 -14.40 -26.30
N LEU A 144 -2.82 -13.60 -25.28
CA LEU A 144 -2.91 -14.01 -23.87
C LEU A 144 -4.34 -14.34 -23.45
N GLN A 145 -5.35 -13.59 -23.91
CA GLN A 145 -6.76 -13.88 -23.64
C GLN A 145 -7.19 -15.22 -24.24
N ARG A 146 -6.65 -15.61 -25.41
CA ARG A 146 -6.91 -16.92 -26.02
C ARG A 146 -6.22 -18.05 -25.26
N ALA A 147 -4.99 -17.81 -24.78
CA ALA A 147 -4.25 -18.79 -23.99
C ALA A 147 -4.81 -18.94 -22.56
N HIS A 148 -5.37 -17.87 -22.00
CA HIS A 148 -5.92 -17.81 -20.64
C HIS A 148 -7.33 -17.19 -20.64
N PRO A 149 -8.37 -17.96 -20.97
CA PRO A 149 -9.74 -17.46 -21.09
C PRO A 149 -10.29 -16.76 -19.84
N ASP A 150 -9.79 -17.12 -18.65
CA ASP A 150 -10.22 -16.56 -17.37
C ASP A 150 -9.51 -15.24 -17.00
N TRP A 151 -8.50 -14.84 -17.75
CA TRP A 151 -7.83 -13.57 -17.53
C TRP A 151 -8.69 -12.42 -18.04
N HIS A 152 -8.60 -11.30 -17.32
CA HIS A 152 -9.31 -10.08 -17.68
C HIS A 152 -8.27 -8.99 -17.94
N PHE A 153 -8.55 -8.11 -18.89
CA PHE A 153 -7.66 -7.01 -19.25
C PHE A 153 -8.42 -5.69 -19.33
N VAL A 154 -7.77 -4.60 -18.93
CA VAL A 154 -8.28 -3.23 -19.09
C VAL A 154 -7.27 -2.38 -19.84
N GLU A 155 -7.77 -1.45 -20.64
CA GLU A 155 -6.95 -0.39 -21.24
C GLU A 155 -6.60 0.63 -20.14
N ASP A 156 -5.33 1.05 -20.08
CA ASP A 156 -4.81 1.94 -19.04
C ASP A 156 -4.26 3.24 -19.64
N ALA A 157 -5.19 4.13 -19.98
CA ALA A 157 -4.98 5.55 -20.30
C ALA A 157 -4.02 5.80 -21.49
N GLY A 158 -4.19 5.03 -22.56
CA GLY A 158 -3.39 5.10 -23.78
C GLY A 158 -2.02 4.43 -23.69
N ARG A 159 -1.69 3.77 -22.57
CA ARG A 159 -0.41 3.11 -22.35
C ARG A 159 -0.42 1.63 -22.73
N GLY A 160 -1.56 1.12 -23.18
CA GLY A 160 -1.79 -0.29 -23.54
C GLY A 160 -2.71 -0.99 -22.55
N TYR A 161 -2.75 -2.32 -22.64
CA TYR A 161 -3.62 -3.17 -21.84
C TYR A 161 -2.87 -3.74 -20.64
N ARG A 162 -3.53 -3.91 -19.50
CA ARG A 162 -2.97 -4.59 -18.33
C ARG A 162 -3.92 -5.69 -17.87
N ARG A 163 -3.36 -6.81 -17.41
CA ARG A 163 -4.15 -7.85 -16.75
C ARG A 163 -4.74 -7.27 -15.46
N VAL A 164 -6.01 -7.54 -15.19
CA VAL A 164 -6.67 -7.19 -13.94
C VAL A 164 -6.97 -8.43 -13.12
N VAL A 165 -6.92 -8.25 -11.80
CA VAL A 165 -7.28 -9.26 -10.80
C VAL A 165 -8.27 -8.68 -9.81
N ALA A 166 -8.86 -9.57 -9.01
CA ALA A 166 -9.75 -9.19 -7.92
C ALA A 166 -9.02 -8.29 -6.91
N SER A 167 -9.74 -7.30 -6.38
CA SER A 167 -9.29 -6.46 -5.28
C SER A 167 -10.36 -6.43 -4.19
N PRO A 168 -10.51 -7.54 -3.45
CA PRO A 168 -11.50 -7.66 -2.38
C PRO A 168 -11.16 -6.73 -1.21
N GLN A 169 -12.17 -6.47 -0.39
CA GLN A 169 -12.02 -5.70 0.84
C GLN A 169 -11.25 -6.50 1.89
N PRO A 170 -10.26 -5.88 2.57
CA PRO A 170 -9.58 -6.54 3.68
C PRO A 170 -10.51 -6.65 4.89
N VAL A 171 -10.60 -7.83 5.47
CA VAL A 171 -11.45 -8.12 6.63
C VAL A 171 -10.65 -8.15 7.92
N ARG A 172 -9.47 -8.79 7.91
CA ARG A 172 -8.61 -8.94 9.09
C ARG A 172 -7.14 -9.05 8.74
N ILE A 173 -6.25 -8.43 9.52
CA ILE A 173 -4.81 -8.73 9.43
C ILE A 173 -4.50 -9.92 10.35
N VAL A 174 -4.01 -11.02 9.78
CA VAL A 174 -3.78 -12.25 10.56
C VAL A 174 -2.68 -12.04 11.61
N GLU A 175 -1.61 -11.33 11.26
CA GLU A 175 -0.45 -11.07 12.13
C GLU A 175 -0.52 -9.73 12.91
N ALA A 176 -1.70 -9.10 13.03
CA ALA A 176 -1.84 -7.82 13.76
C ALA A 176 -1.29 -7.86 15.20
N ASP A 177 -1.57 -8.92 15.94
CA ASP A 177 -1.11 -9.07 17.33
C ASP A 177 0.41 -9.13 17.42
N ALA A 178 1.08 -9.80 16.47
CA ALA A 178 2.53 -9.88 16.41
C ALA A 178 3.15 -8.52 16.06
N ILE A 179 2.58 -7.82 15.07
CA ILE A 179 2.98 -6.46 14.70
C ILE A 179 2.88 -5.54 15.92
N LYS A 180 1.74 -5.55 16.60
CA LYS A 180 1.50 -4.74 17.80
C LYS A 180 2.50 -5.04 18.92
N ALA A 181 2.76 -6.32 19.20
CA ALA A 181 3.70 -6.73 20.23
C ALA A 181 5.14 -6.28 19.92
N LEU A 182 5.58 -6.39 18.66
CA LEU A 182 6.90 -5.94 18.23
C LEU A 182 7.03 -4.41 18.33
N THR A 183 6.00 -3.67 17.91
CA THR A 183 5.99 -2.21 18.04
C THR A 183 6.06 -1.77 19.51
N GLN A 184 5.30 -2.41 20.41
CA GLN A 184 5.36 -2.13 21.85
C GLN A 184 6.72 -2.47 22.49
N LYS A 185 7.52 -3.33 21.85
CA LYS A 185 8.90 -3.62 22.23
C LYS A 185 9.91 -2.61 21.67
N GLY A 186 9.45 -1.61 20.92
CA GLY A 186 10.25 -0.52 20.37
C GLY A 186 10.79 -0.78 18.95
N PHE A 187 10.40 -1.88 18.30
CA PHE A 187 10.80 -2.13 16.90
C PHE A 187 10.06 -1.19 15.95
N VAL A 188 10.74 -0.74 14.89
CA VAL A 188 10.08 -0.17 13.71
C VAL A 188 9.58 -1.33 12.87
N VAL A 189 8.28 -1.57 12.85
CA VAL A 189 7.73 -2.77 12.20
C VAL A 189 7.32 -2.44 10.77
N ILE A 190 7.70 -3.27 9.81
CA ILE A 190 7.20 -3.23 8.44
C ILE A 190 6.24 -4.41 8.28
N GLY A 191 4.98 -4.15 7.94
CA GLY A 191 3.94 -5.17 7.80
C GLY A 191 2.97 -4.84 6.67
N ALA A 192 2.06 -5.78 6.37
CA ALA A 192 1.04 -5.65 5.32
C ALA A 192 1.59 -5.15 3.96
N GLY A 193 2.82 -5.55 3.62
CA GLY A 193 3.47 -5.14 2.37
C GLY A 193 2.65 -5.59 1.15
N GLY A 194 2.48 -4.68 0.19
CA GLY A 194 1.65 -4.92 -0.98
C GLY A 194 0.14 -4.97 -0.70
N GLY A 195 -0.30 -4.58 0.50
CA GLY A 195 -1.68 -4.80 0.96
C GLY A 195 -1.89 -6.12 1.69
N GLY A 196 -0.85 -6.96 1.80
CA GLY A 196 -0.93 -8.27 2.45
C GLY A 196 -1.18 -9.43 1.47
N ILE A 197 -0.80 -10.64 1.88
CA ILE A 197 -1.08 -11.87 1.11
C ILE A 197 -2.57 -12.20 1.31
N PRO A 198 -3.40 -12.18 0.27
CA PRO A 198 -4.83 -12.43 0.41
C PRO A 198 -5.11 -13.90 0.75
N VAL A 199 -5.85 -14.12 1.83
CA VAL A 199 -6.29 -15.44 2.26
C VAL A 199 -7.79 -15.45 2.57
N VAL A 200 -8.44 -16.59 2.35
CA VAL A 200 -9.79 -16.86 2.86
C VAL A 200 -9.69 -17.85 4.00
N ARG A 201 -10.57 -17.69 5.00
CA ARG A 201 -10.65 -18.61 6.13
C ARG A 201 -11.73 -19.66 5.88
N SER A 202 -11.36 -20.93 5.96
CA SER A 202 -12.27 -22.07 5.85
C SER A 202 -13.16 -22.21 7.09
N ALA A 203 -14.18 -23.08 7.02
CA ALA A 203 -15.06 -23.35 8.16
C ALA A 203 -14.30 -24.03 9.31
N GLU A 204 -13.28 -24.81 8.97
CA GLU A 204 -12.38 -25.51 9.89
C GLU A 204 -11.35 -24.56 10.52
N GLY A 205 -11.23 -23.34 10.00
CA GLY A 205 -10.37 -22.28 10.53
C GLY A 205 -9.01 -22.14 9.84
N ASP A 206 -8.71 -23.01 8.87
CA ASP A 206 -7.50 -22.96 8.04
C ASP A 206 -7.55 -21.80 7.05
N TYR A 207 -6.38 -21.23 6.73
CA TYR A 207 -6.23 -20.19 5.71
C TYR A 207 -5.82 -20.79 4.37
N GLN A 208 -6.43 -20.30 3.29
CA GLN A 208 -6.10 -20.66 1.91
C GLN A 208 -5.86 -19.40 1.10
N SER A 209 -4.76 -19.35 0.35
CA SER A 209 -4.45 -18.19 -0.50
C SER A 209 -5.40 -18.11 -1.68
N VAL A 210 -5.72 -16.89 -2.09
CA VAL A 210 -6.56 -16.61 -3.26
C VAL A 210 -5.83 -15.65 -4.20
N ASP A 211 -6.06 -15.78 -5.51
CA ASP A 211 -5.43 -14.91 -6.51
C ASP A 211 -6.12 -13.53 -6.54
N ALA A 212 -5.65 -12.63 -5.69
CA ALA A 212 -6.13 -11.26 -5.60
C ALA A 212 -4.99 -10.28 -5.25
N VAL A 213 -5.26 -8.98 -5.36
CA VAL A 213 -4.40 -7.93 -4.80
C VAL A 213 -5.27 -7.00 -3.99
N ILE A 214 -5.00 -6.91 -2.70
CA ILE A 214 -5.76 -6.06 -1.79
C ILE A 214 -5.23 -4.62 -1.92
N ASP A 215 -6.12 -3.63 -1.83
CA ASP A 215 -5.67 -2.25 -1.82
C ASP A 215 -4.85 -1.94 -0.55
N LYS A 216 -3.62 -1.49 -0.75
CA LYS A 216 -2.69 -1.19 0.34
C LYS A 216 -3.21 -0.14 1.31
N ASP A 217 -3.95 0.86 0.87
CA ASP A 217 -4.38 1.95 1.74
C ASP A 217 -5.52 1.44 2.65
N LEU A 218 -6.41 0.60 2.13
CA LEU A 218 -7.42 -0.11 2.91
C LEU A 218 -6.79 -1.06 3.93
N SER A 219 -5.83 -1.91 3.52
CA SER A 219 -5.13 -2.79 4.47
C SER A 219 -4.32 -2.01 5.51
N THR A 220 -3.79 -0.84 5.14
CA THR A 220 -3.06 0.02 6.09
C THR A 220 -4.01 0.61 7.12
N ALA A 221 -5.16 1.13 6.70
CA ALA A 221 -6.18 1.65 7.62
C ALA A 221 -6.73 0.54 8.52
N LEU A 222 -6.96 -0.65 7.97
CA LEU A 222 -7.34 -1.84 8.75
C LEU A 222 -6.27 -2.19 9.79
N LEU A 223 -5.00 -2.28 9.38
CA LEU A 223 -3.90 -2.56 10.31
C LEU A 223 -3.84 -1.51 11.41
N ALA A 224 -3.90 -0.22 11.05
CA ALA A 224 -3.89 0.90 11.98
C ALA A 224 -5.02 0.80 13.01
N ARG A 225 -6.23 0.41 12.57
CA ARG A 225 -7.36 0.12 13.47
C ARG A 225 -7.05 -1.04 14.42
N GLU A 226 -6.65 -2.19 13.89
CA GLU A 226 -6.46 -3.41 14.69
C GLU A 226 -5.34 -3.29 15.73
N ILE A 227 -4.32 -2.48 15.46
CA ILE A 227 -3.24 -2.21 16.42
C ILE A 227 -3.49 -1.00 17.31
N ASN A 228 -4.65 -0.34 17.19
CA ASN A 228 -5.04 0.88 17.92
C ASN A 228 -4.06 2.06 17.70
N ALA A 229 -3.69 2.32 16.46
CA ALA A 229 -2.86 3.46 16.10
C ALA A 229 -3.60 4.79 16.32
N ASN A 230 -2.86 5.82 16.68
CA ASN A 230 -3.38 7.18 16.88
C ASN A 230 -3.41 7.96 15.57
N VAL A 231 -2.37 7.78 14.73
CA VAL A 231 -2.17 8.55 13.51
C VAL A 231 -2.01 7.62 12.31
N LEU A 232 -2.73 7.91 11.24
CA LEU A 232 -2.55 7.27 9.94
C LEU A 232 -1.93 8.28 8.96
N VAL A 233 -0.89 7.86 8.25
CA VAL A 233 -0.25 8.66 7.21
C VAL A 233 -0.34 7.91 5.89
N ILE A 234 -0.88 8.55 4.86
CA ILE A 234 -0.95 8.02 3.50
C ILE A 234 -0.09 8.90 2.59
N THR A 235 0.97 8.32 2.04
CA THR A 235 1.80 9.01 1.04
C THR A 235 1.24 8.82 -0.37
N THR A 236 1.21 9.90 -1.16
CA THR A 236 0.66 9.92 -2.53
C THR A 236 1.49 10.83 -3.44
N GLY A 237 1.10 10.97 -4.72
CA GLY A 237 1.83 11.78 -5.71
C GLY A 237 1.57 13.29 -5.62
N VAL A 238 0.82 13.77 -4.63
CA VAL A 238 0.45 15.18 -4.46
C VAL A 238 0.69 15.63 -3.02
N GLU A 239 1.09 16.89 -2.86
CA GLU A 239 1.32 17.49 -1.54
C GLU A 239 0.02 17.62 -0.73
N LYS A 240 -1.08 18.05 -1.36
CA LYS A 240 -2.39 18.21 -0.72
C LYS A 240 -3.49 17.58 -1.57
N VAL A 241 -4.51 17.07 -0.89
CA VAL A 241 -5.79 16.70 -1.49
C VAL A 241 -6.47 17.97 -1.99
N CYS A 242 -7.07 17.91 -3.17
CA CYS A 242 -7.81 19.05 -3.72
C CYS A 242 -9.27 18.69 -3.98
N VAL A 243 -10.17 19.64 -3.75
CA VAL A 243 -11.49 19.64 -4.38
C VAL A 243 -11.41 20.36 -5.73
N ASN A 244 -12.33 20.02 -6.64
CA ASN A 244 -12.31 20.53 -8.02
C ASN A 244 -10.98 20.28 -8.75
N PHE A 245 -10.37 19.11 -8.52
CA PHE A 245 -9.07 18.77 -9.10
C PHE A 245 -9.06 18.92 -10.62
N GLY A 246 -8.06 19.61 -11.15
CA GLY A 246 -7.90 19.90 -12.58
C GLY A 246 -8.84 20.97 -13.14
N LYS A 247 -9.67 21.63 -12.31
CA LYS A 247 -10.61 22.69 -12.74
C LYS A 247 -10.08 24.09 -12.37
N PRO A 248 -10.56 25.17 -13.00
CA PRO A 248 -10.13 26.54 -12.68
C PRO A 248 -10.36 26.96 -11.22
N ASN A 249 -11.35 26.34 -10.55
CA ASN A 249 -11.66 26.56 -9.14
C ASN A 249 -11.09 25.45 -8.23
N GLN A 250 -9.99 24.81 -8.64
CA GLN A 250 -9.27 23.84 -7.80
C GLN A 250 -8.87 24.49 -6.48
N GLN A 251 -9.15 23.79 -5.38
CA GLN A 251 -8.78 24.25 -4.04
C GLN A 251 -8.07 23.12 -3.30
N ALA A 252 -6.85 23.39 -2.84
CA ALA A 252 -6.11 22.50 -1.96
C ALA A 252 -6.69 22.53 -0.54
N LEU A 253 -6.75 21.37 0.10
CA LEU A 253 -7.26 21.19 1.45
C LEU A 253 -6.09 21.15 2.44
N ASP A 254 -6.11 22.04 3.43
CA ASP A 254 -5.19 22.03 4.56
C ASP A 254 -5.75 21.12 5.67
N THR A 255 -6.25 21.71 6.76
CA THR A 255 -6.97 20.98 7.80
C THR A 255 -8.47 20.98 7.50
N VAL A 256 -9.05 19.78 7.53
CA VAL A 256 -10.48 19.55 7.28
C VAL A 256 -11.00 18.54 8.28
N ASN A 257 -12.25 18.68 8.72
CA ASN A 257 -12.85 17.69 9.59
C ASN A 257 -13.59 16.59 8.83
N VAL A 258 -13.95 15.52 9.54
CA VAL A 258 -14.70 14.38 9.00
C VAL A 258 -15.97 14.81 8.27
N ALA A 259 -16.72 15.78 8.79
CA ALA A 259 -17.96 16.25 8.18
C ALA A 259 -17.72 16.93 6.82
N GLN A 260 -16.71 17.81 6.74
CA GLN A 260 -16.33 18.46 5.48
C GLN A 260 -15.85 17.44 4.45
N MET A 261 -14.99 16.50 4.87
CA MET A 261 -14.45 15.49 3.97
C MET A 261 -15.53 14.53 3.46
N THR A 262 -16.48 14.14 4.32
CA THR A 262 -17.64 13.31 3.93
C THR A 262 -18.49 14.03 2.89
N ARG A 263 -18.79 15.32 3.10
CA ARG A 263 -19.51 16.14 2.13
C ARG A 263 -18.78 16.18 0.78
N TYR A 264 -17.45 16.34 0.77
CA TYR A 264 -16.69 16.36 -0.48
C TYR A 264 -16.70 15.01 -1.23
N VAL A 265 -16.79 13.90 -0.50
CA VAL A 265 -17.03 12.57 -1.09
C VAL A 265 -18.40 12.51 -1.75
N GLU A 266 -19.46 12.96 -1.08
CA GLU A 266 -20.83 12.99 -1.61
C GLU A 266 -20.96 13.92 -2.83
N GLU A 267 -20.23 15.03 -2.85
CA GLU A 267 -20.16 15.96 -3.98
C GLU A 267 -19.32 15.41 -5.16
N GLY A 268 -18.72 14.23 -5.03
CA GLY A 268 -17.99 13.55 -6.11
C GLY A 268 -16.64 14.20 -6.45
N HIS A 269 -15.99 14.87 -5.50
CA HIS A 269 -14.72 15.55 -5.76
C HIS A 269 -13.53 14.60 -5.96
N PHE A 270 -13.61 13.36 -5.49
CA PHE A 270 -12.47 12.43 -5.47
C PHE A 270 -12.64 11.29 -6.48
N PRO A 271 -11.67 11.07 -7.39
CA PRO A 271 -11.74 9.98 -8.36
C PRO A 271 -11.65 8.59 -7.72
N ALA A 272 -12.50 7.67 -8.18
CA ALA A 272 -12.59 6.28 -7.69
C ALA A 272 -11.28 5.48 -7.84
N GLY A 273 -10.48 5.76 -8.87
CA GLY A 273 -9.24 5.05 -9.15
C GLY A 273 -8.00 5.54 -8.39
N SER A 274 -8.10 6.59 -7.58
CA SER A 274 -6.92 7.18 -6.93
C SER A 274 -7.19 7.76 -5.54
N MET A 275 -7.88 8.90 -5.46
CA MET A 275 -8.01 9.65 -4.20
C MET A 275 -9.16 9.13 -3.34
N LEU A 276 -10.28 8.72 -3.95
CA LEU A 276 -11.46 8.28 -3.19
C LEU A 276 -11.16 7.10 -2.23
N PRO A 277 -10.41 6.04 -2.63
CA PRO A 277 -10.05 4.97 -1.70
C PRO A 277 -9.24 5.46 -0.49
N LYS A 278 -8.35 6.44 -0.69
CA LYS A 278 -7.54 7.04 0.39
C LYS A 278 -8.43 7.79 1.37
N ILE A 279 -9.38 8.57 0.86
CA ILE A 279 -10.34 9.30 1.71
C ILE A 279 -11.26 8.33 2.45
N ALA A 280 -11.77 7.30 1.78
CA ALA A 280 -12.59 6.28 2.43
C ALA A 280 -11.84 5.58 3.57
N ALA A 281 -10.61 5.13 3.32
CA ALA A 281 -9.74 4.53 4.34
C ALA A 281 -9.47 5.48 5.52
N SER A 282 -9.30 6.78 5.23
CA SER A 282 -9.06 7.81 6.23
C SER A 282 -10.28 8.04 7.14
N LEU A 283 -11.46 8.15 6.54
CA LEU A 283 -12.72 8.34 7.27
C LEU A 283 -13.05 7.12 8.13
N GLU A 284 -12.82 5.92 7.60
CA GLU A 284 -13.01 4.68 8.37
C GLU A 284 -12.07 4.63 9.57
N PHE A 285 -10.77 4.90 9.38
CA PHE A 285 -9.80 4.92 10.48
C PHE A 285 -10.21 5.90 11.61
N LEU A 286 -10.63 7.11 11.25
CA LEU A 286 -11.10 8.12 12.20
C LEU A 286 -12.37 7.68 12.93
N HIS A 287 -13.31 7.07 12.21
CA HIS A 287 -14.54 6.52 12.78
C HIS A 287 -14.27 5.47 13.88
N TYR A 288 -13.22 4.65 13.70
CA TYR A 288 -12.81 3.63 14.67
C TYR A 288 -11.86 4.13 15.77
N GLY A 289 -11.79 5.45 16.00
CA GLY A 289 -11.08 6.03 17.14
C GLY A 289 -9.67 6.54 16.82
N GLY A 290 -9.27 6.56 15.55
CA GLY A 290 -8.08 7.28 15.11
C GLY A 290 -8.21 8.79 15.41
N SER A 291 -7.09 9.43 15.76
CA SER A 291 -7.07 10.85 16.14
C SER A 291 -6.91 11.78 14.94
N ARG A 292 -6.06 11.39 13.99
CA ARG A 292 -5.65 12.23 12.85
C ARG A 292 -5.23 11.39 11.66
N VAL A 293 -5.56 11.86 10.46
CA VAL A 293 -4.98 11.36 9.20
C VAL A 293 -4.17 12.44 8.52
N ILE A 294 -3.05 12.06 7.92
CA ILE A 294 -2.20 12.94 7.10
C ILE A 294 -2.10 12.34 5.70
N ILE A 295 -2.46 13.13 4.68
CA ILE A 295 -2.27 12.76 3.28
C ILE A 295 -1.34 13.78 2.65
N THR A 296 -0.22 13.31 2.10
CA THR A 296 0.83 14.19 1.54
C THR A 296 1.72 13.42 0.57
N SER A 297 2.64 14.11 -0.11
CA SER A 297 3.72 13.47 -0.85
C SER A 297 4.86 13.02 0.07
N PRO A 298 5.67 12.02 -0.35
CA PRO A 298 6.85 11.59 0.41
C PRO A 298 7.83 12.73 0.72
N GLU A 299 8.03 13.66 -0.21
CA GLU A 299 8.96 14.79 -0.06
C GLU A 299 8.47 15.80 0.98
N CYS A 300 7.15 16.00 1.04
CA CYS A 300 6.52 16.93 1.97
C CYS A 300 6.23 16.29 3.34
N LEU A 301 6.46 14.98 3.50
CA LEU A 301 6.11 14.25 4.72
C LEU A 301 6.74 14.81 6.00
N PRO A 302 8.05 15.12 6.05
CA PRO A 302 8.65 15.88 7.15
C PRO A 302 7.88 17.13 7.57
N ALA A 303 7.54 17.99 6.61
CA ALA A 303 6.85 19.24 6.85
C ALA A 303 5.39 19.01 7.26
N ALA A 304 4.72 18.02 6.69
CA ALA A 304 3.35 17.65 7.04
C ALA A 304 3.25 17.12 8.48
N LEU A 305 4.25 16.37 8.96
CA LEU A 305 4.31 15.92 10.35
C LEU A 305 4.42 17.08 11.34
N ARG A 306 5.11 18.16 10.95
CA ARG A 306 5.18 19.42 11.70
C ARG A 306 3.92 20.30 11.56
N GLY A 307 2.97 19.91 10.71
CA GLY A 307 1.75 20.67 10.43
C GLY A 307 1.95 21.87 9.50
N GLU A 308 3.07 21.92 8.78
CA GLU A 308 3.42 23.03 7.87
C GLU A 308 2.77 22.86 6.48
N THR A 309 2.45 21.62 6.09
CA THR A 309 1.80 21.29 4.82
C THR A 309 1.02 19.97 4.92
N GLY A 310 0.58 19.40 3.79
CA GLY A 310 -0.24 18.21 3.74
C GLY A 310 -1.72 18.50 4.00
N THR A 311 -2.57 17.52 3.70
CA THR A 311 -3.97 17.53 4.13
C THR A 311 -4.10 16.78 5.45
N HIS A 312 -4.69 17.44 6.44
CA HIS A 312 -4.95 16.87 7.76
C HIS A 312 -6.44 16.65 7.96
N ILE A 313 -6.83 15.40 8.16
CA ILE A 313 -8.23 15.04 8.45
C ILE A 313 -8.33 14.75 9.94
N VAL A 314 -9.24 15.44 10.63
CA VAL A 314 -9.44 15.37 12.09
C VAL A 314 -10.92 15.19 12.43
N ASN A 315 -11.23 14.73 13.65
CA ASN A 315 -12.61 14.46 14.07
C ASN A 315 -13.46 15.74 14.28
N ALA A 316 -12.87 16.85 14.73
CA ALA A 316 -13.55 18.14 14.95
C ALA A 316 -12.63 19.33 14.65
#